data_AF-A0A4R0ND03-F1
#
_entry.id   AF-A0A4R0ND03-F1
#
_cell.length_a   1.000
_cell.length_b   1.000
_cell.length_c   1.000
_cell.angle_alpha   90.00
_cell.angle_beta   90.00
_cell.angle_gamma   90.00
#
_symmetry.space_group_name_H-M   'P 1'
#
loop_
_entity.id
_entity.type
_entity.pdbx_description
1 polymer ?
#
loop_
_entity_poly.entity_id
_entity_poly.type
_entity_poly.pdbx_seq_one_letter_code
_entity_poly.pdbx_strand_id
1 'polypeptide(L)'
;MKNDIESTKLFAEDSYPFEFSICTLVTKKTEYQEMLNSFYEKGFKPGLCEFLYIDNTETCTLDAYKGLNKFLQEAKGKYIILCHQDIIIHDHDIQHLLLNIDDIEKADKDWAILGNAGGVNLKWIATNITQVCGNRITEDRLPLRTKTVDENFIVVKKSANLALSRNLSGFHLYGTDLCLIADILGFNAYVIDFNLTHKSNGNADKSFYDLKKALLKKYKYALRGRFMSTTITRFYVSGNWFTLYLYNMQPIKFIVRQYLKIFKRKKRYVLKTEHNNA
;
A
#
# COMPACT_ATOMS: atom_id res chain seq x y z
N MET A 1 35.34 -32.70 -7.31
CA MET A 1 35.12 -31.73 -6.22
C MET A 1 33.64 -31.68 -5.93
N LYS A 2 33.21 -32.00 -4.70
CA LYS A 2 31.85 -31.67 -4.26
C LYS A 2 31.87 -30.17 -3.97
N ASN A 3 31.08 -29.39 -4.72
CA ASN A 3 30.81 -28.01 -4.33
C ASN A 3 29.89 -28.10 -3.12
N ASP A 4 30.43 -27.83 -1.94
CA ASP A 4 29.60 -27.72 -0.73
C ASP A 4 28.64 -26.54 -0.94
N ILE A 5 27.35 -26.84 -0.86
CA ILE A 5 26.31 -25.83 -1.01
C ILE A 5 26.30 -25.05 0.30
N GLU A 6 26.79 -23.81 0.25
CA GLU A 6 26.67 -22.89 1.38
C GLU A 6 25.23 -22.43 1.54
N SER A 7 24.75 -22.47 2.78
CA SER A 7 23.44 -21.96 3.17
C SER A 7 23.61 -20.82 4.17
N THR A 8 22.81 -19.76 4.01
CA THR A 8 22.88 -18.57 4.87
C THR A 8 21.80 -18.64 5.93
N LYS A 9 22.21 -18.45 7.19
CA LYS A 9 21.28 -18.30 8.32
C LYS A 9 20.70 -16.88 8.31
N LEU A 10 19.37 -16.76 8.34
CA LEU A 10 18.70 -15.48 8.52
C LEU A 10 18.77 -15.05 9.99
N PHE A 11 19.16 -13.80 10.23
CA PHE A 11 19.10 -13.15 11.54
C PHE A 11 17.86 -12.25 11.62
N ALA A 12 17.40 -11.98 12.85
CA ALA A 12 16.09 -11.36 13.10
C ALA A 12 16.07 -9.83 12.92
N GLU A 13 17.22 -9.16 12.92
CA GLU A 13 17.29 -7.71 12.81
C GLU A 13 17.55 -7.30 11.35
N ASP A 14 16.57 -6.62 10.76
CA ASP A 14 16.74 -5.98 9.47
C ASP A 14 17.70 -4.78 9.62
N SER A 15 18.82 -4.84 8.91
CA SER A 15 19.71 -3.69 8.76
C SER A 15 19.35 -2.91 7.50
N TYR A 16 19.08 -1.61 7.64
CA TYR A 16 18.74 -0.72 6.54
C TYR A 16 19.89 0.25 6.25
N PRO A 17 20.39 0.35 5.00
CA PRO A 17 21.43 1.31 4.63
C PRO A 17 21.01 2.78 4.77
N PHE A 18 19.70 3.06 4.74
CA PHE A 18 19.14 4.40 4.83
C PHE A 18 17.99 4.42 5.85
N GLU A 19 17.72 5.57 6.46
CA GLU A 19 16.52 5.76 7.29
C GLU A 19 15.29 5.90 6.38
N PHE A 20 15.42 6.68 5.30
CA PHE A 20 14.33 6.92 4.36
C PHE A 20 14.72 6.63 2.90
N SER A 21 13.80 6.05 2.14
CA SER A 21 13.80 6.11 0.67
C SER A 21 12.69 7.04 0.21
N ILE A 22 13.03 8.14 -0.46
CA ILE A 22 12.06 9.08 -1.03
C ILE A 22 11.81 8.68 -2.48
N CYS A 23 10.57 8.34 -2.78
CA CYS A 23 10.17 7.68 -4.02
C CYS A 23 9.09 8.47 -4.76
N THR A 24 9.37 8.90 -5.99
CA THR A 24 8.48 9.82 -6.74
C THR A 24 8.28 9.40 -8.19
N LEU A 25 7.04 9.50 -8.68
CA LEU A 25 6.72 9.40 -10.10
C LEU A 25 6.81 10.79 -10.72
N VAL A 26 7.70 10.99 -11.70
CA VAL A 26 8.04 12.33 -12.20
C VAL A 26 7.51 12.53 -13.61
N THR A 27 6.66 13.54 -13.78
CA THR A 27 6.17 14.02 -15.08
C THR A 27 6.66 15.44 -15.39
N LYS A 28 7.04 16.23 -14.36
CA LYS A 28 7.58 17.58 -14.52
C LYS A 28 8.84 17.75 -13.67
N LYS A 29 9.99 17.86 -14.34
CA LYS A 29 11.31 17.95 -13.67
C LYS A 29 11.44 19.19 -12.78
N THR A 30 10.78 20.29 -13.12
CA THR A 30 10.83 21.53 -12.32
C THR A 30 10.14 21.37 -10.96
N GLU A 31 8.94 20.80 -10.93
CA GLU A 31 8.22 20.51 -9.67
C GLU A 31 9.03 19.52 -8.82
N TYR A 32 9.55 18.45 -9.45
CA TYR A 32 10.39 17.47 -8.76
C TYR A 32 11.65 18.10 -8.14
N GLN A 33 12.34 18.99 -8.84
CA GLN A 33 13.52 19.66 -8.30
C GLN A 33 13.18 20.57 -7.13
N GLU A 34 12.05 21.27 -7.20
CA GLU A 34 11.58 22.12 -6.10
C GLU A 34 11.22 21.28 -4.87
N MET A 35 10.57 20.13 -5.07
CA MET A 35 10.30 19.17 -4.02
C MET A 35 11.61 18.65 -3.39
N LEU A 36 12.58 18.21 -4.18
CA LEU A 36 13.90 17.77 -3.69
C LEU A 36 14.61 18.84 -2.87
N ASN A 37 14.59 20.10 -3.33
CA ASN A 37 15.20 21.21 -2.59
C ASN A 37 14.53 21.39 -1.21
N SER A 38 13.20 21.34 -1.15
CA SER A 38 12.48 21.46 0.11
C SER A 38 12.79 20.31 1.08
N PHE A 39 12.92 19.08 0.58
CA PHE A 39 13.35 17.93 1.38
C PHE A 39 14.77 18.12 1.92
N TYR A 40 15.70 18.55 1.06
CA TYR A 40 17.09 18.79 1.44
C TYR A 40 17.21 19.87 2.53
N GLU A 41 16.53 21.00 2.36
CA GLU A 41 16.48 22.10 3.34
C GLU A 41 15.90 21.66 4.69
N LYS A 42 14.99 20.67 4.67
CA LYS A 42 14.36 20.08 5.85
C LYS A 42 15.06 18.84 6.40
N GLY A 43 16.32 18.64 6.02
CA GLY A 43 17.20 17.66 6.65
C GLY A 43 17.18 16.26 6.04
N PHE A 44 16.39 16.02 4.98
CA PHE A 44 16.46 14.78 4.21
C PHE A 44 17.70 14.82 3.32
N LYS A 45 18.86 14.49 3.89
CA LYS A 45 20.16 14.59 3.21
C LYS A 45 20.63 13.25 2.65
N PRO A 46 21.41 13.26 1.54
CA PRO A 46 22.10 12.07 1.06
C PRO A 46 22.94 11.41 2.17
N GLY A 47 22.93 10.08 2.21
CA GLY A 47 23.62 9.29 3.24
C GLY A 47 22.67 8.79 4.33
N LEU A 48 21.76 9.66 4.82
CA LEU A 48 20.63 9.23 5.66
C LEU A 48 19.45 8.78 4.80
N CYS A 49 19.28 9.43 3.64
CA CYS A 49 18.21 9.16 2.70
C CYS A 49 18.75 8.74 1.34
N GLU A 50 17.99 7.90 0.64
CA GLU A 50 18.11 7.73 -0.81
C GLU A 50 16.91 8.33 -1.53
N PHE A 51 17.12 8.75 -2.78
CA PHE A 51 16.11 9.37 -3.63
C PHE A 51 15.95 8.54 -4.90
N LEU A 52 14.75 8.02 -5.11
CA LEU A 52 14.39 7.15 -6.22
C LEU A 52 13.27 7.82 -7.01
N TYR A 53 13.39 7.83 -8.33
CA TYR A 53 12.31 8.33 -9.16
C TYR A 53 12.10 7.48 -10.40
N ILE A 54 10.88 7.51 -10.92
CA ILE A 54 10.52 6.93 -12.20
C ILE A 54 10.24 8.08 -13.15
N ASP A 55 10.98 8.11 -14.26
CA ASP A 55 10.83 9.13 -15.28
C ASP A 55 9.63 8.80 -16.18
N ASN A 56 8.58 9.62 -16.07
CA ASN A 56 7.40 9.66 -16.92
C ASN A 56 7.30 10.99 -17.68
N THR A 57 8.43 11.71 -17.89
CA THR A 57 8.44 13.05 -18.49
C THR A 57 8.24 13.03 -20.01
N GLU A 58 8.71 11.98 -20.69
CA GLU A 58 8.52 11.80 -22.14
C GLU A 58 7.32 10.90 -22.45
N THR A 59 7.26 9.74 -21.81
CA THR A 59 6.17 8.77 -21.97
C THR A 59 5.79 8.18 -20.62
N CYS A 60 4.49 7.93 -20.43
CA CYS A 60 4.01 7.27 -19.23
C CYS A 60 4.35 5.77 -19.29
N THR A 61 5.58 5.41 -18.91
CA THR A 61 6.09 4.03 -18.96
C THR A 61 5.49 3.16 -17.86
N LEU A 62 5.30 3.74 -16.67
CA LEU A 62 4.76 3.06 -15.49
C LEU A 62 3.67 3.91 -14.83
N ASP A 63 2.50 3.31 -14.62
CA ASP A 63 1.44 3.88 -13.80
C ASP A 63 1.78 3.77 -12.30
N ALA A 64 0.94 4.34 -11.43
CA ALA A 64 1.21 4.33 -9.99
C ALA A 64 1.26 2.91 -9.40
N TYR A 65 0.39 2.00 -9.83
CA TYR A 65 0.36 0.63 -9.30
C TYR A 65 1.63 -0.15 -9.63
N LYS A 66 2.18 0.00 -10.84
CA LYS A 66 3.43 -0.66 -11.22
C LYS A 66 4.65 0.07 -10.66
N GLY A 67 4.68 1.40 -10.79
CA GLY A 67 5.82 2.22 -10.39
C GLY A 67 6.05 2.18 -8.88
N LEU A 68 5.00 2.34 -8.08
CA LEU A 68 5.14 2.28 -6.62
C LEU A 68 5.43 0.87 -6.12
N ASN A 69 4.95 -0.19 -6.81
CA ASN A 69 5.40 -1.56 -6.51
C ASN A 69 6.90 -1.76 -6.75
N LYS A 70 7.46 -1.15 -7.80
CA LYS A 70 8.90 -1.19 -8.06
C LYS A 70 9.66 -0.49 -6.91
N PHE A 71 9.19 0.67 -6.46
CA PHE A 71 9.77 1.33 -5.29
C PHE A 71 9.68 0.49 -4.01
N LEU A 72 8.50 -0.08 -3.69
CA LEU A 72 8.32 -0.91 -2.51
C LEU A 72 9.27 -2.12 -2.48
N GLN A 73 9.62 -2.65 -3.65
CA GLN A 73 10.57 -3.76 -3.80
C GLN A 73 12.03 -3.29 -3.73
N GLU A 74 12.39 -2.22 -4.42
CA GLU A 74 13.78 -1.81 -4.63
C GLU A 74 14.34 -0.86 -3.57
N ALA A 75 13.49 -0.11 -2.87
CA ALA A 75 13.87 0.81 -1.81
C ALA A 75 14.55 0.08 -0.64
N LYS A 76 15.60 0.69 -0.10
CA LYS A 76 16.51 0.16 0.93
C LYS A 76 16.41 0.91 2.25
N GLY A 77 15.59 1.96 2.32
CA GLY A 77 15.30 2.70 3.53
C GLY A 77 14.46 1.90 4.50
N LYS A 78 14.66 2.14 5.80
CA LYS A 78 13.81 1.60 6.88
C LYS A 78 12.36 2.03 6.72
N TYR A 79 12.15 3.27 6.28
CA TYR A 79 10.86 3.82 5.90
C TYR A 79 10.89 4.26 4.43
N ILE A 80 9.81 3.98 3.72
CA ILE A 80 9.66 4.37 2.31
C ILE A 80 8.64 5.49 2.24
N ILE A 81 9.05 6.65 1.75
CA ILE A 81 8.17 7.78 1.46
C ILE A 81 7.75 7.69 0.00
N LEU A 82 6.47 7.40 -0.26
CA LEU A 82 5.85 7.52 -1.57
C LEU A 82 5.19 8.89 -1.63
N CYS A 83 5.64 9.76 -2.53
CA CYS A 83 5.10 11.11 -2.63
C CYS A 83 4.92 11.58 -4.07
N HIS A 84 4.07 12.59 -4.23
CA HIS A 84 3.95 13.32 -5.50
C HIS A 84 5.12 14.29 -5.68
N GLN A 85 5.36 14.71 -6.91
CA GLN A 85 6.43 15.66 -7.24
C GLN A 85 6.10 17.11 -6.86
N ASP A 86 4.84 17.40 -6.53
CA ASP A 86 4.29 18.75 -6.35
C ASP A 86 3.96 19.06 -4.87
N ILE A 87 4.63 18.37 -3.95
CA ILE A 87 4.63 18.68 -2.53
C ILE A 87 5.86 19.51 -2.13
N ILE A 88 5.73 20.36 -1.12
CA ILE A 88 6.82 21.17 -0.56
C ILE A 88 6.79 21.07 0.96
N ILE A 89 7.90 20.65 1.58
CA ILE A 89 8.03 20.63 3.04
C ILE A 89 8.43 22.02 3.54
N HIS A 90 7.70 22.57 4.51
CA HIS A 90 7.96 23.93 5.02
C HIS A 90 7.82 24.06 6.54
N ASP A 91 6.86 23.41 7.19
CA ASP A 91 6.65 23.56 8.64
C ASP A 91 7.56 22.66 9.46
N HIS A 92 7.66 21.41 9.02
CA HIS A 92 8.33 20.35 9.75
C HIS A 92 9.62 19.92 9.06
N ASP A 93 10.39 19.09 9.76
CA ASP A 93 11.64 18.53 9.26
C ASP A 93 11.67 17.00 9.46
N ILE A 94 12.79 16.40 9.08
CA ILE A 94 13.01 14.96 9.26
C ILE A 94 12.91 14.51 10.74
N GLN A 95 13.30 15.35 11.70
CA GLN A 95 13.23 14.99 13.12
C GLN A 95 11.79 14.95 13.61
N HIS A 96 10.96 15.91 13.19
CA HIS A 96 9.53 15.88 13.48
C HIS A 96 8.84 14.65 12.89
N LEU A 97 9.21 14.23 11.68
CA LEU A 97 8.68 12.99 11.10
C LEU A 97 9.10 11.75 11.92
N LEU A 98 10.37 11.69 12.34
CA LEU A 98 10.87 10.59 13.17
C LEU A 98 10.20 10.52 14.54
N LEU A 99 9.92 11.68 15.16
CA LEU A 99 9.15 11.75 16.41
C LEU A 99 7.74 11.20 16.23
N ASN A 100 7.03 11.61 15.18
CA ASN A 100 5.70 11.05 14.87
C ASN A 100 5.75 9.53 14.66
N ILE A 101 6.78 9.03 13.97
CA ILE A 101 6.96 7.59 13.76
C ILE A 101 7.22 6.87 15.09
N ASP A 102 8.08 7.40 15.94
CA ASP A 102 8.41 6.81 17.24
C ASP A 102 7.20 6.79 18.20
N ASP A 103 6.40 7.86 18.21
CA ASP A 103 5.16 7.92 18.98
C ASP A 103 4.15 6.86 18.54
N ILE A 104 4.00 6.65 17.22
CA ILE A 104 3.17 5.56 16.70
C ILE A 104 3.76 4.19 17.04
N GLU A 105 5.07 3.99 16.88
CA GLU A 105 5.75 2.71 17.18
C GLU A 105 5.55 2.30 18.65
N LYS A 106 5.57 3.26 19.57
CA LYS A 106 5.29 3.05 21.00
C LYS A 106 3.83 2.68 21.26
N ALA A 107 2.89 3.30 20.53
CA ALA A 107 1.46 3.13 20.74
C ALA A 107 0.88 1.88 20.05
N ASP A 108 1.36 1.53 18.86
CA ASP A 108 0.86 0.43 18.04
C ASP A 108 2.01 -0.20 17.24
N LYS A 109 2.50 -1.37 17.66
CA LYS A 109 3.58 -2.08 16.96
C LYS A 109 3.18 -2.62 15.58
N ASP A 110 1.87 -2.74 15.32
CA ASP A 110 1.30 -3.27 14.10
C ASP A 110 0.94 -2.15 13.10
N TRP A 111 1.53 -0.95 13.24
CA TRP A 111 1.41 0.08 12.19
C TRP A 111 2.25 -0.27 10.96
N ALA A 112 1.80 0.15 9.78
CA ALA A 112 2.57 0.03 8.55
C ALA A 112 2.52 1.26 7.62
N ILE A 113 1.50 2.12 7.76
CA ILE A 113 1.28 3.24 6.85
C ILE A 113 1.00 4.51 7.66
N LEU A 114 1.70 5.59 7.33
CA LEU A 114 1.38 6.93 7.81
C LEU A 114 1.10 7.84 6.60
N GLY A 115 0.22 8.82 6.77
CA GLY A 115 -0.01 9.88 5.80
C GLY A 115 -0.31 11.20 6.49
N ASN A 116 -0.38 12.29 5.72
CA ASN A 116 -0.78 13.62 6.24
C ASN A 116 -2.28 13.92 5.99
N ALA A 117 -2.95 13.11 5.18
CA ALA A 117 -4.39 13.16 5.00
C ALA A 117 -4.98 11.77 4.77
N GLY A 118 -6.26 11.58 5.10
CA GLY A 118 -6.90 10.27 4.99
C GLY A 118 -8.34 10.21 5.47
N GLY A 119 -9.07 9.17 5.02
CA GLY A 119 -10.43 8.90 5.43
C GLY A 119 -10.50 8.07 6.70
N VAL A 120 -10.80 8.69 7.84
CA VAL A 120 -10.93 8.02 9.15
C VAL A 120 -12.09 7.03 9.14
N ASN A 121 -13.24 7.46 8.62
CA ASN A 121 -14.41 6.64 8.41
C ASN A 121 -15.28 7.24 7.29
N LEU A 122 -16.52 6.77 7.12
CA LEU A 122 -17.41 7.27 6.06
C LEU A 122 -17.78 8.75 6.21
N LYS A 123 -17.71 9.31 7.43
CA LYS A 123 -18.09 10.68 7.77
C LYS A 123 -16.88 11.61 7.89
N TRP A 124 -15.75 11.12 8.42
CA TRP A 124 -14.65 11.96 8.86
C TRP A 124 -13.41 11.77 7.99
N ILE A 125 -12.81 12.90 7.63
CA ILE A 125 -11.53 13.01 6.93
C ILE A 125 -10.60 13.78 7.86
N ALA A 126 -9.40 13.24 8.10
CA ALA A 126 -8.33 13.94 8.80
C ALA A 126 -7.35 14.46 7.76
N THR A 127 -6.96 15.73 7.87
CA THR A 127 -6.09 16.41 6.91
C THR A 127 -5.16 17.36 7.64
N ASN A 128 -3.89 17.33 7.26
CA ASN A 128 -2.87 18.27 7.69
C ASN A 128 -2.05 18.74 6.49
N ILE A 129 -2.64 19.62 5.69
CA ILE A 129 -2.11 20.08 4.40
C ILE A 129 -2.28 21.59 4.30
N THR A 130 -1.24 22.25 3.78
CA THR A 130 -1.30 23.64 3.32
C THR A 130 -1.58 23.67 1.82
N GLN A 131 -2.56 24.46 1.38
CA GLN A 131 -2.89 24.65 -0.03
C GLN A 131 -2.05 25.79 -0.63
N VAL A 132 -1.93 25.86 -1.96
CA VAL A 132 -1.20 26.93 -2.67
C VAL A 132 -1.67 28.33 -2.31
N CYS A 133 -2.96 28.50 -2.01
CA CYS A 133 -3.52 29.78 -1.57
C CYS A 133 -3.12 30.19 -0.13
N GLY A 134 -2.32 29.37 0.55
CA GLY A 134 -1.92 29.57 1.95
C GLY A 134 -2.94 29.06 2.97
N ASN A 135 -4.09 28.55 2.52
CA ASN A 135 -5.10 27.98 3.43
C ASN A 135 -4.58 26.70 4.06
N ARG A 136 -4.63 26.62 5.39
CA ARG A 136 -4.17 25.46 6.17
C ARG A 136 -5.39 24.65 6.60
N ILE A 137 -5.46 23.41 6.15
CA ILE A 137 -6.44 22.44 6.64
C ILE A 137 -5.69 21.55 7.63
N THR A 138 -6.02 21.69 8.90
CA THR A 138 -5.36 21.01 10.02
C THR A 138 -6.39 20.23 10.83
N GLU A 139 -5.96 19.15 11.48
CA GLU A 139 -6.74 18.34 12.39
C GLU A 139 -6.04 18.33 13.75
N ASP A 140 -6.71 18.83 14.79
CA ASP A 140 -6.09 19.03 16.10
C ASP A 140 -5.91 17.72 16.88
N ARG A 141 -6.55 16.62 16.45
CA ARG A 141 -6.57 15.33 17.17
C ARG A 141 -5.58 14.30 16.64
N LEU A 142 -4.61 14.72 15.83
CA LEU A 142 -3.61 13.82 15.26
C LEU A 142 -2.69 13.26 16.37
N PRO A 143 -2.22 12.01 16.22
CA PRO A 143 -2.47 11.09 15.11
C PRO A 143 -3.83 10.36 15.21
N LEU A 144 -4.43 10.05 14.05
CA LEU A 144 -5.71 9.35 13.97
C LEU A 144 -5.61 8.09 13.11
N ARG A 145 -6.12 6.96 13.62
CA ARG A 145 -6.24 5.73 12.83
C ARG A 145 -7.18 5.98 11.64
N THR A 146 -6.75 5.57 10.45
CA THR A 146 -7.46 5.83 9.21
C THR A 146 -7.74 4.56 8.41
N LYS A 147 -8.75 4.61 7.53
CA LYS A 147 -9.07 3.54 6.58
C LYS A 147 -8.42 3.73 5.22
N THR A 148 -8.09 4.97 4.89
CA THR A 148 -7.39 5.33 3.65
C THR A 148 -6.43 6.48 3.93
N VAL A 149 -5.39 6.60 3.12
CA VAL A 149 -4.51 7.78 3.07
C VAL A 149 -4.62 8.44 1.70
N ASP A 150 -4.41 9.75 1.66
CA ASP A 150 -4.22 10.50 0.42
C ASP A 150 -2.90 10.10 -0.25
N GLU A 151 -2.86 10.25 -1.56
CA GLU A 151 -1.75 9.80 -2.40
C GLU A 151 -0.55 10.75 -2.45
N ASN A 152 -0.69 11.99 -1.97
CA ASN A 152 0.34 13.03 -2.04
C ASN A 152 1.60 12.71 -1.21
N PHE A 153 1.44 12.10 -0.03
CA PHE A 153 2.50 11.78 0.90
C PHE A 153 2.12 10.58 1.78
N ILE A 154 2.81 9.47 1.57
CA ILE A 154 2.61 8.22 2.30
C ILE A 154 3.96 7.73 2.81
N VAL A 155 4.06 7.42 4.10
CA VAL A 155 5.21 6.73 4.70
C VAL A 155 4.84 5.27 4.93
N VAL A 156 5.68 4.36 4.47
CA VAL A 156 5.48 2.91 4.59
C VAL A 156 6.63 2.30 5.40
N LYS A 157 6.30 1.51 6.43
CA LYS A 157 7.28 0.72 7.19
C LYS A 157 7.83 -0.40 6.30
N LYS A 158 9.14 -0.41 5.99
CA LYS A 158 9.72 -1.39 5.04
C LYS A 158 9.50 -2.83 5.50
N SER A 159 9.63 -3.09 6.80
CA SER A 159 9.43 -4.42 7.39
C SER A 159 7.99 -4.94 7.27
N ALA A 160 7.00 -4.08 7.00
CA ALA A 160 5.63 -4.51 6.74
C ALA A 160 5.46 -5.21 5.39
N ASN A 161 6.45 -5.10 4.49
CA ASN A 161 6.51 -5.80 3.20
C ASN A 161 5.22 -5.67 2.37
N LEU A 162 4.66 -4.45 2.34
CA LEU A 162 3.45 -4.15 1.60
C LEU A 162 3.72 -4.13 0.09
N ALA A 163 2.67 -4.42 -0.67
CA ALA A 163 2.65 -4.30 -2.12
C ALA A 163 1.31 -3.75 -2.57
N LEU A 164 1.27 -3.05 -3.70
CA LEU A 164 0.03 -2.65 -4.36
C LEU A 164 -0.51 -3.79 -5.23
N SER A 165 -1.80 -3.72 -5.49
CA SER A 165 -2.54 -4.61 -6.37
C SER A 165 -1.98 -4.71 -7.78
N ARG A 166 -1.37 -5.86 -8.09
CA ARG A 166 -0.81 -6.13 -9.43
C ARG A 166 -1.80 -6.02 -10.59
N ASN A 167 -3.08 -6.24 -10.32
CA ASN A 167 -4.17 -6.29 -11.31
C ASN A 167 -5.04 -5.02 -11.33
N LEU A 168 -4.55 -3.93 -10.73
CA LEU A 168 -5.08 -2.57 -10.90
C LEU A 168 -4.05 -1.74 -11.68
N SER A 169 -4.51 -0.64 -12.30
CA SER A 169 -3.71 0.22 -13.15
C SER A 169 -4.28 1.64 -13.16
N GLY A 170 -3.41 2.65 -13.22
CA GLY A 170 -3.77 4.08 -13.19
C GLY A 170 -3.07 4.86 -12.07
N PHE A 171 -3.58 6.05 -11.76
CA PHE A 171 -2.96 7.03 -10.86
C PHE A 171 -3.85 7.44 -9.67
N HIS A 172 -4.94 6.73 -9.42
CA HIS A 172 -5.87 7.01 -8.32
C HIS A 172 -6.03 5.82 -7.39
N LEU A 173 -6.49 6.08 -6.16
CA LEU A 173 -6.92 5.09 -5.17
C LEU A 173 -5.83 4.09 -4.76
N TYR A 174 -4.57 4.35 -5.07
CA TYR A 174 -3.48 3.46 -4.67
C TYR A 174 -3.17 3.62 -3.18
N GLY A 175 -3.41 4.78 -2.56
CA GLY A 175 -3.34 4.95 -1.11
C GLY A 175 -4.41 4.13 -0.39
N THR A 176 -5.61 4.09 -0.97
CA THR A 176 -6.72 3.24 -0.51
C THR A 176 -6.40 1.75 -0.66
N ASP A 177 -5.89 1.34 -1.83
CA ASP A 177 -5.48 -0.04 -2.10
C ASP A 177 -4.40 -0.53 -1.12
N LEU A 178 -3.39 0.32 -0.86
CA LEU A 178 -2.32 0.03 0.08
C LEU A 178 -2.85 -0.17 1.50
N CYS A 179 -3.75 0.71 1.97
CA CYS A 179 -4.38 0.58 3.29
C CYS A 179 -5.22 -0.69 3.41
N LEU A 180 -5.94 -1.07 2.37
CA LEU A 180 -6.72 -2.33 2.35
C LEU A 180 -5.80 -3.56 2.39
N ILE A 181 -4.65 -3.52 1.73
CA ILE A 181 -3.67 -4.62 1.77
C ILE A 181 -3.01 -4.70 3.15
N ALA A 182 -2.66 -3.56 3.75
CA ALA A 182 -2.17 -3.51 5.12
C ALA A 182 -3.16 -4.14 6.09
N ASP A 183 -4.44 -3.77 6.04
CA ASP A 183 -5.50 -4.34 6.89
C ASP A 183 -5.63 -5.86 6.70
N ILE A 184 -5.56 -6.35 5.46
CA ILE A 184 -5.56 -7.80 5.16
C ILE A 184 -4.36 -8.52 5.77
N LEU A 185 -3.21 -7.86 5.84
CA LEU A 185 -1.98 -8.38 6.45
C LEU A 185 -1.93 -8.20 7.97
N GLY A 186 -2.93 -7.54 8.56
CA GLY A 186 -3.03 -7.30 10.00
C GLY A 186 -2.42 -5.99 10.48
N PHE A 187 -2.06 -5.09 9.57
CA PHE A 187 -1.44 -3.81 9.88
C PHE A 187 -2.43 -2.63 9.89
N ASN A 188 -2.03 -1.55 10.56
CA ASN A 188 -2.79 -0.32 10.71
C ASN A 188 -2.19 0.86 9.92
N ALA A 189 -3.07 1.81 9.59
CA ALA A 189 -2.73 3.07 8.94
C ALA A 189 -3.16 4.26 9.80
N TYR A 190 -2.38 5.34 9.78
CA TYR A 190 -2.64 6.56 10.55
C TYR A 190 -2.44 7.82 9.71
N VAL A 191 -3.23 8.85 10.02
CA VAL A 191 -2.90 10.24 9.65
C VAL A 191 -2.11 10.84 10.81
N ILE A 192 -0.96 11.45 10.51
CA ILE A 192 -0.04 12.03 11.50
C ILE A 192 0.07 13.55 11.34
N ASP A 193 0.62 14.21 12.36
CA ASP A 193 0.90 15.65 12.31
C ASP A 193 2.17 15.93 11.48
N PHE A 194 2.02 15.87 10.15
CA PHE A 194 3.08 16.24 9.22
C PHE A 194 2.56 17.18 8.11
N ASN A 195 2.46 18.47 8.44
CA ASN A 195 2.04 19.50 7.49
C ASN A 195 3.08 19.76 6.39
N LEU A 196 2.59 19.81 5.16
CA LEU A 196 3.32 20.19 3.96
C LEU A 196 2.38 20.92 2.99
N THR A 197 2.95 21.59 2.00
CA THR A 197 2.17 22.21 0.93
C THR A 197 1.94 21.20 -0.18
N HIS A 198 0.69 21.04 -0.61
CA HIS A 198 0.33 20.26 -1.79
C HIS A 198 -0.15 21.21 -2.89
N LYS A 199 0.53 21.22 -4.04
CA LYS A 199 0.29 22.24 -5.08
C LYS A 199 -0.93 21.97 -5.95
N SER A 200 -1.28 20.72 -6.14
CA SER A 200 -2.45 20.34 -6.91
C SER A 200 -3.65 19.99 -6.02
N ASN A 201 -4.83 20.06 -6.62
CA ASN A 201 -6.05 19.53 -6.04
C ASN A 201 -6.36 18.18 -6.70
N GLY A 202 -6.98 17.28 -5.93
CA GLY A 202 -7.47 16.01 -6.48
C GLY A 202 -8.50 16.23 -7.58
N ASN A 203 -8.42 15.43 -8.65
CA ASN A 203 -9.36 15.48 -9.77
C ASN A 203 -10.10 14.14 -9.92
N ALA A 204 -11.41 14.15 -9.72
CA ALA A 204 -12.27 12.99 -9.89
C ALA A 204 -12.76 12.87 -11.34
N ASP A 205 -11.85 12.52 -12.24
CA ASP A 205 -12.13 12.39 -13.67
C ASP A 205 -12.73 11.01 -14.04
N LYS A 206 -12.92 10.77 -15.35
CA LYS A 206 -13.42 9.47 -15.84
C LYS A 206 -12.53 8.30 -15.39
N SER A 207 -11.21 8.48 -15.39
CA SER A 207 -10.25 7.44 -15.02
C SER A 207 -10.37 7.07 -13.53
N PHE A 208 -10.63 8.05 -12.66
CA PHE A 208 -10.95 7.83 -11.25
C PHE A 208 -12.16 6.92 -11.08
N TYR A 209 -13.29 7.21 -11.75
CA TYR A 209 -14.50 6.40 -11.63
C TYR A 209 -14.35 4.99 -12.20
N ASP A 210 -13.63 4.84 -13.31
CA ASP A 210 -13.33 3.54 -13.89
C ASP A 210 -12.45 2.70 -12.96
N LEU A 211 -11.43 3.32 -12.35
CA LEU A 211 -10.57 2.66 -11.38
C LEU A 211 -11.31 2.33 -10.07
N LYS A 212 -12.22 3.19 -9.61
CA LYS A 212 -13.12 2.88 -8.48
C LYS A 212 -13.94 1.62 -8.75
N LYS A 213 -14.52 1.48 -9.95
CA LYS A 213 -15.25 0.25 -10.34
C LYS A 213 -14.33 -0.97 -10.36
N ALA A 214 -13.11 -0.83 -10.88
CA ALA A 214 -12.13 -1.90 -10.92
C ALA A 214 -11.70 -2.35 -9.50
N LEU A 215 -11.46 -1.40 -8.60
CA LEU A 215 -11.14 -1.64 -7.20
C LEU A 215 -12.27 -2.38 -6.48
N LEU A 216 -13.51 -1.91 -6.62
CA LEU A 216 -14.69 -2.60 -6.06
C LEU A 216 -14.84 -4.03 -6.59
N LYS A 217 -14.64 -4.24 -7.90
CA LYS A 217 -14.68 -5.57 -8.53
C LYS A 217 -13.58 -6.48 -7.97
N LYS A 218 -12.36 -5.95 -7.82
CA LYS A 218 -11.22 -6.66 -7.25
C LYS A 218 -11.52 -7.11 -5.82
N TYR A 219 -11.87 -6.18 -4.93
CA TYR A 219 -12.05 -6.50 -3.51
C TYR A 219 -13.32 -7.32 -3.24
N LYS A 220 -14.38 -7.14 -4.03
CA LYS A 220 -15.52 -8.09 -4.03
C LYS A 220 -15.05 -9.52 -4.29
N TYR A 221 -14.14 -9.71 -5.25
CA TYR A 221 -13.58 -11.04 -5.52
C TYR A 221 -12.61 -11.47 -4.41
N ALA A 222 -11.69 -10.61 -3.98
CA ALA A 222 -10.66 -10.95 -3.00
C ALA A 222 -11.25 -11.38 -1.65
N LEU A 223 -12.27 -10.64 -1.17
CA LEU A 223 -12.95 -10.83 0.11
C LEU A 223 -14.15 -11.79 0.05
N ARG A 224 -14.39 -12.43 -1.10
CA ARG A 224 -15.52 -13.35 -1.26
C ARG A 224 -15.41 -14.54 -0.29
N GLY A 225 -16.55 -14.97 0.22
CA GLY A 225 -16.62 -16.24 0.95
C GLY A 225 -16.35 -17.44 0.03
N ARG A 226 -15.57 -18.42 0.50
CA ARG A 226 -15.19 -19.61 -0.29
C ARG A 226 -14.83 -20.80 0.58
N PHE A 227 -15.13 -22.00 0.07
CA PHE A 227 -14.61 -23.24 0.63
C PHE A 227 -13.14 -23.41 0.24
N MET A 228 -12.33 -23.79 1.22
CA MET A 228 -10.92 -24.05 1.10
C MET A 228 -10.65 -25.51 1.49
N SER A 229 -9.68 -26.12 0.82
CA SER A 229 -9.14 -27.42 1.19
C SER A 229 -7.64 -27.28 1.26
N THR A 230 -7.06 -27.70 2.38
CA THR A 230 -5.64 -27.99 2.51
C THR A 230 -5.43 -29.50 2.40
N THR A 231 -4.19 -29.95 2.60
CA THR A 231 -3.85 -31.38 2.67
C THR A 231 -4.48 -32.08 3.88
N ILE A 232 -4.70 -31.35 4.98
CA ILE A 232 -5.14 -31.92 6.26
C ILE A 232 -6.54 -31.47 6.70
N THR A 233 -7.07 -30.36 6.16
CA THR A 233 -8.37 -29.83 6.61
C THR A 233 -9.15 -29.16 5.49
N ARG A 234 -10.45 -28.96 5.75
CA ARG A 234 -11.40 -28.29 4.87
C ARG A 234 -12.27 -27.36 5.70
N PHE A 235 -12.37 -26.13 5.24
CA PHE A 235 -13.08 -25.08 5.95
C PHE A 235 -13.67 -24.08 4.97
N TYR A 236 -14.59 -23.27 5.45
CA TYR A 236 -15.13 -22.12 4.74
C TYR A 236 -14.55 -20.85 5.35
N VAL A 237 -14.14 -19.90 4.51
CA VAL A 237 -13.72 -18.56 4.94
C VAL A 237 -14.75 -17.55 4.43
N SER A 238 -15.06 -16.54 5.25
CA SER A 238 -15.96 -15.44 4.90
C SER A 238 -15.81 -14.31 5.90
N GLY A 239 -15.99 -13.06 5.45
CA GLY A 239 -16.11 -11.90 6.33
C GLY A 239 -17.48 -11.79 7.02
N ASN A 240 -18.47 -12.61 6.62
CA ASN A 240 -19.78 -12.65 7.25
C ASN A 240 -19.84 -13.79 8.28
N TRP A 241 -19.99 -13.44 9.55
CA TRP A 241 -19.95 -14.37 10.69
C TRP A 241 -20.98 -15.51 10.59
N PHE A 242 -22.19 -15.22 10.07
CA PHE A 242 -23.26 -16.20 9.95
C PHE A 242 -22.90 -17.26 8.92
N THR A 243 -22.48 -16.85 7.72
CA THR A 243 -22.02 -17.79 6.69
C THR A 243 -20.75 -18.54 7.10
N LEU A 244 -19.85 -17.88 7.83
CA LEU A 244 -18.66 -18.50 8.39
C LEU A 244 -19.03 -19.64 9.33
N TYR A 245 -19.96 -19.40 10.25
CA TYR A 245 -20.44 -20.41 11.19
C TYR A 245 -21.18 -21.54 10.46
N LEU A 246 -22.22 -21.20 9.69
CA LEU A 246 -23.11 -22.15 9.03
C LEU A 246 -22.31 -23.10 8.13
N TYR A 247 -21.52 -22.57 7.20
CA TYR A 247 -20.83 -23.39 6.21
C TYR A 247 -19.63 -24.18 6.76
N ASN A 248 -19.20 -23.91 7.99
CA ASN A 248 -18.22 -24.74 8.68
C ASN A 248 -18.82 -25.93 9.46
N MET A 249 -20.15 -26.03 9.55
CA MET A 249 -20.83 -27.19 10.13
C MET A 249 -20.54 -28.46 9.32
N GLN A 250 -20.29 -29.58 10.01
CA GLN A 250 -19.89 -30.84 9.38
C GLN A 250 -20.90 -31.39 8.35
N PRO A 251 -22.23 -31.39 8.62
CA PRO A 251 -23.21 -31.86 7.64
C PRO A 251 -23.16 -31.06 6.33
N ILE A 252 -22.99 -29.74 6.42
CA ILE A 252 -22.94 -28.87 5.24
C ILE A 252 -21.66 -29.10 4.44
N LYS A 253 -20.51 -29.19 5.12
CA LYS A 253 -19.25 -29.53 4.45
C LYS A 253 -19.31 -30.89 3.76
N PHE A 254 -19.99 -31.87 4.36
CA PHE A 254 -20.21 -33.17 3.73
C PHE A 254 -21.01 -33.04 2.43
N ILE A 255 -22.16 -32.34 2.46
CA ILE A 255 -23.02 -32.11 1.27
C ILE A 255 -22.24 -31.39 0.17
N VAL A 256 -21.56 -30.29 0.49
CA VAL A 256 -20.76 -29.51 -0.47
C VAL A 256 -19.67 -30.37 -1.09
N ARG A 257 -19.02 -31.25 -0.31
CA ARG A 257 -18.02 -32.18 -0.84
C ARG A 257 -18.62 -33.16 -1.84
N GLN A 258 -19.80 -33.71 -1.57
CA GLN A 258 -20.47 -34.61 -2.52
C GLN A 258 -20.82 -33.88 -3.81
N TYR A 259 -21.35 -32.65 -3.71
CA TYR A 259 -21.61 -31.80 -4.88
C TYR A 259 -20.35 -31.58 -5.73
N LEU A 260 -19.24 -31.16 -5.11
CA LEU A 260 -17.98 -30.92 -5.83
C LEU A 260 -17.43 -32.20 -6.48
N LYS A 261 -17.53 -33.35 -5.80
CA LYS A 261 -17.12 -34.66 -6.35
C LYS A 261 -17.87 -35.00 -7.64
N ILE A 262 -19.17 -34.72 -7.69
CA ILE A 262 -20.04 -35.04 -8.83
C ILE A 262 -19.81 -34.05 -9.98
N PHE A 263 -19.87 -32.75 -9.68
CA PHE A 263 -19.97 -31.71 -10.71
C PHE A 263 -18.64 -31.00 -11.05
N LYS A 264 -17.61 -31.09 -10.20
CA LYS A 264 -16.33 -30.38 -10.36
C LYS A 264 -15.16 -31.36 -10.39
N ARG A 265 -15.16 -32.24 -11.40
CA ARG A 265 -14.09 -33.24 -11.62
C ARG A 265 -12.72 -32.59 -11.84
N LYS A 266 -11.65 -33.31 -11.47
CA LYS A 266 -10.24 -32.87 -11.55
C LYS A 266 -9.83 -32.30 -12.93
N LYS A 267 -10.35 -32.86 -14.03
CA LYS A 267 -10.08 -32.39 -15.40
C LYS A 267 -10.34 -30.89 -15.60
N ARG A 268 -11.27 -30.29 -14.85
CA ARG A 268 -11.58 -28.84 -14.91
C ARG A 268 -10.47 -27.94 -14.33
N TYR A 269 -9.53 -28.51 -13.58
CA TYR A 269 -8.45 -27.79 -12.89
C TYR A 269 -7.08 -28.03 -13.51
N VAL A 270 -7.00 -28.89 -14.53
CA VAL A 270 -5.77 -29.08 -15.29
C VAL A 270 -5.50 -27.80 -16.07
N LEU A 271 -4.26 -27.31 -15.99
CA LEU A 271 -3.81 -26.17 -16.78
C LEU A 271 -4.10 -26.46 -18.26
N LYS A 272 -4.83 -25.57 -18.91
CA LYS A 272 -5.05 -25.68 -20.35
C LYS A 272 -3.74 -25.30 -21.04
N THR A 273 -3.06 -26.25 -21.64
CA THR A 273 -1.94 -26.00 -22.55
C THR A 273 -2.49 -25.79 -23.96
N GLU A 274 -2.10 -24.71 -24.64
CA GLU A 274 -2.48 -24.40 -26.02
C GLU A 274 -1.78 -25.30 -27.07
N HIS A 275 -1.60 -26.58 -26.75
CA HIS A 275 -1.02 -27.57 -27.66
C HIS A 275 -1.94 -28.77 -27.73
N ASN A 276 -2.90 -28.70 -28.66
CA ASN A 276 -3.57 -29.81 -29.33
C ASN A 276 -4.46 -29.25 -30.45
N ASN A 277 -3.85 -28.57 -31.42
CA ASN A 277 -4.37 -28.33 -32.76
C ASN A 277 -3.15 -28.10 -33.67
N ALA A 278 -2.49 -29.20 -34.02
CA ALA A 278 -1.68 -29.35 -35.22
C ALA A 278 -2.21 -30.59 -35.93
#